data_AF-A0A1B8AZG3-F1
#
_entry.id   AF-A0A1B8AZG3-F1
#
_cell.length_a   1.000
_cell.length_b   1.000
_cell.length_c   1.000
_cell.angle_alpha   90.00
_cell.angle_beta   90.00
_cell.angle_gamma   90.00
#
_symmetry.space_group_name_H-M   'P 1'
#
loop_
_entity.id
_entity.type
_entity.pdbx_description
1 polymer ?
#
loop_
_entity_poly.entity_id
_entity_poly.type
_entity_poly.pdbx_seq_one_letter_code
_entity_poly.pdbx_strand_id
1 'polypeptide(L)'
;MFLKPPRHAGPQCGLPPVVIRHPDYPEHQNTLLRFPRLDSAVKQDQHHYGVHHGTVLTACQIITGNPSTAYLSHDKHGNLRVTIDYDGVLLSTEYFLQVPTGIDDTNPYAVICNFEDWKFPHNNIPAEWTNLESAPLTAVSASRICSLSGSSVSTEPAYLVPQNQSDWFHQNRMGDYIANRGQDSGPGNASNTCHLQSDLLRDLNDQAFALVPKKSPEGGYRLVAHYLSTSDYLSYPSNIFHNQEVYQLERYMVEFLYACFAYATFGLLGNFMEYERRVAVLEPGKDASGMDTWVTSVCRMNPQQLADRRNHLETRSLRKRNLPGSGMFTEHLHGTRSDRESLARLGRPIISLQSRRSLRAPGDRSLQPWSNHSREQARSLTFNDLPQEVRHLIWEATWREPRVIGIETPDCDFESQNFPANYGKLKIVGSMTSWLGRDRPEPVDEDGEVITGRVPKEYQYPVALSICVESRTHALRHFTLIRHHKRIEYSFYFNPTLDVFTPSGRSISTDDIIPYMSRVYGRQLTSIKKMITPEDFFWYLRTGVGVICSLSGLEVIQILPEDPSTTITELIKKIQKWNPRFEKDNRWFSRIQLVDYSGRVLGEIEMEPHN
;
A
#
# COMPACT_ATOMS: atom_id res chain seq x y z
N MET A 1 -21.15 -11.93 -9.25
CA MET A 1 -19.71 -11.78 -8.93
C MET A 1 -19.61 -11.55 -7.44
N PHE A 2 -18.73 -12.25 -6.71
CA PHE A 2 -18.57 -12.00 -5.27
C PHE A 2 -17.37 -11.06 -5.08
N LEU A 3 -17.54 -9.98 -4.30
CA LEU A 3 -16.55 -8.98 -3.90
C LEU A 3 -15.45 -9.58 -2.99
N LYS A 4 -14.92 -10.74 -3.34
CA LYS A 4 -13.88 -11.40 -2.55
C LYS A 4 -12.52 -11.02 -3.14
N PRO A 5 -11.56 -10.60 -2.32
CA PRO A 5 -10.17 -10.54 -2.75
C PRO A 5 -9.77 -11.92 -3.29
N PRO A 6 -8.81 -11.99 -4.23
CA PRO A 6 -8.39 -13.26 -4.79
C PRO A 6 -7.98 -14.19 -3.64
N ARG A 7 -8.68 -15.32 -3.49
CA ARG A 7 -8.49 -16.28 -2.37
C ARG A 7 -7.11 -16.95 -2.37
N HIS A 8 -6.41 -16.83 -3.48
CA HIS A 8 -5.04 -17.30 -3.71
C HIS A 8 -4.23 -16.12 -4.21
N ALA A 9 -2.90 -16.15 -4.13
CA ALA A 9 -2.06 -15.19 -4.83
C ALA A 9 -2.58 -15.08 -6.28
N GLY A 10 -3.23 -13.96 -6.60
CA GLY A 10 -3.80 -13.71 -7.91
C GLY A 10 -2.73 -13.98 -8.96
N PRO A 11 -3.10 -14.53 -10.12
CA PRO A 11 -2.16 -14.97 -11.14
C PRO A 11 -1.53 -13.78 -11.89
N GLN A 12 -1.04 -12.78 -11.17
CA GLN A 12 -0.06 -11.83 -11.70
C GLN A 12 1.20 -12.57 -12.18
N CYS A 13 1.46 -13.77 -11.66
CA CYS A 13 2.70 -14.51 -11.89
C CYS A 13 2.58 -15.72 -12.84
N GLY A 14 1.46 -15.92 -13.55
CA GLY A 14 1.30 -17.12 -14.38
C GLY A 14 0.59 -16.96 -15.73
N LEU A 15 -0.23 -15.92 -15.93
CA LEU A 15 -0.94 -15.69 -17.18
C LEU A 15 -0.68 -14.27 -17.70
N PRO A 16 -0.56 -14.08 -19.02
CA PRO A 16 -0.37 -12.76 -19.60
C PRO A 16 -1.57 -11.85 -19.29
N PRO A 17 -1.36 -10.53 -19.16
CA PRO A 17 -2.43 -9.57 -18.88
C PRO A 17 -3.49 -9.58 -19.98
N VAL A 18 -4.68 -9.09 -19.66
CA VAL A 18 -5.73 -8.84 -20.65
C VAL A 18 -5.38 -7.58 -21.41
N VAL A 19 -5.29 -7.68 -22.74
CA VAL A 19 -4.88 -6.58 -23.63
C VAL A 19 -6.08 -6.03 -24.37
N ILE A 20 -6.26 -4.71 -24.32
CA ILE A 20 -7.22 -4.01 -25.17
C ILE A 20 -6.48 -3.40 -26.34
N ARG A 21 -6.98 -3.66 -27.55
CA ARG A 21 -6.36 -3.29 -28.81
C ARG A 21 -7.16 -2.23 -29.55
N HIS A 22 -6.45 -1.38 -30.26
CA HIS A 22 -6.98 -0.49 -31.27
C HIS A 22 -7.16 -1.26 -32.60
N PRO A 23 -8.33 -1.20 -33.26
CA PRO A 23 -8.59 -2.01 -34.46
C PRO A 23 -7.76 -1.59 -35.69
N ASP A 24 -7.49 -0.28 -35.85
CA ASP A 24 -6.89 0.28 -37.06
C ASP A 24 -5.35 0.36 -37.07
N TYR A 25 -4.66 -0.04 -36.00
CA TYR A 25 -3.19 -0.04 -35.95
C TYR A 25 -2.61 -1.44 -36.22
N PRO A 26 -1.37 -1.53 -36.74
CA PRO A 26 -0.67 -2.81 -36.90
C PRO A 26 -0.55 -3.57 -35.57
N GLU A 27 -0.55 -4.91 -35.62
CA GLU A 27 -0.61 -5.79 -34.43
C GLU A 27 0.46 -5.51 -33.38
N HIS A 28 1.67 -5.16 -33.80
CA HIS A 28 2.79 -4.81 -32.91
C HIS A 28 2.69 -3.41 -32.29
N GLN A 29 1.73 -2.59 -32.74
CA GLN A 29 1.53 -1.19 -32.31
C GLN A 29 0.13 -0.93 -31.77
N ASN A 30 -0.77 -1.91 -31.80
CA ASN A 30 -2.17 -1.68 -31.53
C ASN A 30 -2.58 -1.83 -30.06
N THR A 31 -1.63 -2.03 -29.14
CA THR A 31 -1.94 -2.12 -27.72
C THR A 31 -2.36 -0.76 -27.16
N LEU A 32 -3.57 -0.67 -26.61
CA LEU A 32 -4.09 0.51 -25.92
C LEU A 32 -3.86 0.40 -24.41
N LEU A 33 -4.44 -0.62 -23.79
CA LEU A 33 -4.48 -0.79 -22.34
C LEU A 33 -4.13 -2.25 -21.99
N ARG A 34 -3.53 -2.43 -20.81
CA ARG A 34 -3.18 -3.76 -20.28
C ARG A 34 -3.65 -3.84 -18.83
N PHE A 35 -4.39 -4.89 -18.50
CA PHE A 35 -4.94 -5.10 -17.17
C PHE A 35 -4.49 -6.43 -16.57
N PRO A 36 -4.16 -6.48 -15.26
CA PRO A 36 -3.83 -7.72 -14.58
C PRO A 36 -5.07 -8.61 -14.40
N ARG A 37 -4.85 -9.92 -14.36
CA ARG A 37 -5.91 -10.93 -14.18
C ARG A 37 -6.23 -11.18 -12.71
N LEU A 38 -6.89 -10.23 -12.07
CA LEU A 38 -7.16 -10.27 -10.61
C LEU A 38 -8.60 -10.60 -10.26
N ASP A 39 -9.53 -10.47 -11.21
CA ASP A 39 -10.92 -10.81 -11.03
C ASP A 39 -11.16 -12.29 -11.35
N SER A 40 -12.06 -12.94 -10.61
CA SER A 40 -12.36 -14.36 -10.82
C SER A 40 -13.83 -14.59 -11.19
N ALA A 41 -14.05 -15.52 -12.10
CA ALA A 41 -15.34 -16.07 -12.43
C ALA A 41 -15.31 -17.59 -12.26
N VAL A 42 -16.39 -18.15 -11.71
CA VAL A 42 -16.57 -19.60 -11.63
C VAL A 42 -17.25 -20.06 -12.92
N LYS A 43 -16.61 -20.96 -13.65
CA LYS A 43 -17.15 -21.57 -14.86
C LYS A 43 -16.94 -23.08 -14.74
N GLN A 44 -18.00 -23.87 -14.82
CA GLN A 44 -17.94 -25.34 -14.71
C GLN A 44 -17.14 -25.80 -13.46
N ASP A 45 -17.44 -25.21 -12.30
CA ASP A 45 -16.78 -25.48 -11.01
C ASP A 45 -15.25 -25.20 -10.97
N GLN A 46 -14.71 -24.52 -11.98
CA GLN A 46 -13.33 -24.04 -12.00
C GLN A 46 -13.26 -22.52 -11.91
N HIS A 47 -12.25 -22.03 -11.18
CA HIS A 47 -11.93 -20.61 -11.09
C HIS A 47 -11.13 -20.18 -12.31
N HIS A 48 -11.68 -19.25 -13.09
CA HIS A 48 -10.97 -18.57 -14.16
C HIS A 48 -10.68 -17.13 -13.76
N TYR A 49 -9.49 -16.65 -14.12
CA TYR A 49 -9.04 -15.30 -13.79
C TYR A 49 -8.99 -14.40 -15.02
N GLY A 50 -9.44 -13.17 -14.83
CA GLY A 50 -9.57 -12.14 -15.85
C GLY A 50 -9.66 -10.75 -15.23
N VAL A 51 -10.34 -9.84 -15.91
CA VAL A 51 -10.54 -8.46 -15.46
C VAL A 51 -12.02 -8.10 -15.53
N HIS A 52 -12.51 -7.33 -14.57
CA HIS A 52 -13.88 -6.81 -14.55
C HIS A 52 -14.22 -6.02 -15.83
N HIS A 53 -15.26 -6.44 -16.53
CA HIS A 53 -15.65 -5.88 -17.82
C HIS A 53 -15.99 -4.40 -17.74
N GLY A 54 -16.82 -4.00 -16.78
CA GLY A 54 -17.25 -2.62 -16.61
C GLY A 54 -16.09 -1.65 -16.36
N THR A 55 -15.11 -2.06 -15.54
CA THR A 55 -13.89 -1.27 -15.30
C THR A 55 -13.12 -1.04 -16.59
N VAL A 56 -12.89 -2.10 -17.38
CA VAL A 56 -12.18 -1.99 -18.66
C VAL A 56 -12.95 -1.12 -19.65
N LEU A 57 -14.26 -1.32 -19.77
CA LEU A 57 -15.09 -0.57 -20.71
C LEU A 57 -15.11 0.92 -20.35
N THR A 58 -15.29 1.27 -19.08
CA THR A 58 -15.26 2.66 -18.63
C THR A 58 -13.89 3.30 -18.85
N ALA A 59 -12.78 2.59 -18.60
CA ALA A 59 -11.44 3.06 -18.94
C ALA A 59 -11.30 3.36 -20.44
N CYS A 60 -11.80 2.46 -21.30
CA CYS A 60 -11.80 2.65 -22.75
C CYS A 60 -12.62 3.87 -23.18
N GLN A 61 -13.79 4.09 -22.57
CA GLN A 61 -14.62 5.25 -22.82
C GLN A 61 -13.90 6.55 -22.42
N ILE A 62 -13.22 6.58 -21.27
CA ILE A 62 -12.46 7.75 -20.81
C ILE A 62 -11.42 8.18 -21.85
N ILE A 63 -10.59 7.26 -22.33
CA ILE A 63 -9.51 7.58 -23.29
C ILE A 63 -10.02 7.93 -24.69
N THR A 64 -11.30 7.68 -24.98
CA THR A 64 -11.96 7.98 -26.27
C THR A 64 -12.94 9.16 -26.18
N GLY A 65 -12.95 9.90 -25.08
CA GLY A 65 -13.78 11.10 -24.93
C GLY A 65 -15.18 10.87 -24.35
N ASN A 66 -15.34 9.80 -23.55
CA ASN A 66 -16.57 9.37 -22.89
C ASN A 66 -17.75 8.95 -23.82
N PRO A 67 -17.53 8.25 -24.96
CA PRO A 67 -18.63 7.80 -25.80
C PRO A 67 -19.38 6.61 -25.18
N SER A 68 -20.68 6.78 -24.92
CA SER A 68 -21.53 5.70 -24.39
C SER A 68 -21.76 4.55 -25.37
N THR A 69 -21.47 4.78 -26.67
CA THR A 69 -21.63 3.79 -27.74
C THR A 69 -20.43 2.86 -27.90
N ALA A 70 -19.28 3.16 -27.26
CA ALA A 70 -18.10 2.32 -27.36
C ALA A 70 -18.34 0.93 -26.75
N TYR A 71 -17.74 -0.09 -27.33
CA TYR A 71 -17.87 -1.47 -26.88
C TYR A 71 -16.62 -2.30 -27.18
N LEU A 72 -16.48 -3.43 -26.49
CA LEU A 72 -15.42 -4.40 -26.73
C LEU A 72 -15.90 -5.50 -27.69
N SER A 73 -14.98 -5.99 -28.51
CA SER A 73 -15.22 -7.07 -29.47
C SER A 73 -14.09 -8.10 -29.45
N HIS A 74 -14.39 -9.32 -29.88
CA HIS A 74 -13.42 -10.40 -30.01
C HIS A 74 -12.63 -10.34 -31.32
N ASP A 75 -13.07 -9.55 -32.30
CA ASP A 75 -12.41 -9.38 -33.58
C ASP A 75 -12.21 -7.91 -33.92
N LYS A 76 -11.20 -7.63 -34.74
CA LYS A 76 -10.83 -6.28 -35.16
C LYS A 76 -11.95 -5.51 -35.87
N HIS A 77 -12.89 -6.19 -36.53
CA HIS A 77 -13.95 -5.55 -37.31
C HIS A 77 -15.19 -5.22 -36.46
N GLY A 78 -15.25 -5.66 -35.20
CA GLY A 78 -16.38 -5.41 -34.32
C GLY A 78 -17.59 -6.31 -34.55
N ASN A 79 -17.47 -7.35 -35.39
CA ASN A 79 -18.59 -8.24 -35.74
C ASN A 79 -18.99 -9.16 -34.59
N LEU A 80 -18.04 -9.53 -33.74
CA LEU A 80 -18.18 -10.41 -32.58
C LEU A 80 -18.09 -9.58 -31.30
N ARG A 81 -19.14 -8.80 -31.04
CA ARG A 81 -19.26 -7.99 -29.83
C ARG A 81 -19.21 -8.87 -28.57
N VAL A 82 -18.52 -8.38 -27.53
CA VAL A 82 -18.55 -8.97 -26.19
C VAL A 82 -19.98 -8.84 -25.63
N THR A 83 -20.60 -9.96 -25.31
CA THR A 83 -21.98 -10.05 -24.80
C THR A 83 -22.04 -10.28 -23.29
N ILE A 84 -20.89 -10.32 -22.61
CA ILE A 84 -20.80 -10.47 -21.16
C ILE A 84 -21.38 -9.21 -20.50
N ASP A 85 -22.13 -9.38 -19.42
CA ASP A 85 -22.68 -8.28 -18.62
C ASP A 85 -21.60 -7.32 -18.11
N TYR A 86 -22.00 -6.09 -17.75
CA TYR A 86 -21.09 -5.06 -17.20
C TYR A 86 -20.28 -5.58 -16.00
N ASP A 87 -20.94 -6.30 -15.09
CA ASP A 87 -20.30 -6.92 -13.91
C ASP A 87 -19.70 -8.30 -14.16
N GLY A 88 -19.53 -8.69 -15.42
CA GLY A 88 -18.86 -9.93 -15.79
C GLY A 88 -17.33 -9.81 -15.80
N VAL A 89 -16.66 -10.93 -16.04
CA VAL A 89 -15.20 -11.02 -16.09
C VAL A 89 -14.74 -11.36 -17.50
N LEU A 90 -13.87 -10.52 -18.05
CA LEU A 90 -13.23 -10.72 -19.35
C LEU A 90 -12.11 -11.77 -19.21
N LEU A 91 -12.31 -12.94 -19.83
CA LEU A 91 -11.41 -14.08 -19.69
C LEU A 91 -10.41 -14.26 -20.86
N SER A 92 -10.74 -13.80 -22.07
CA SER A 92 -9.82 -13.86 -23.22
C SER A 92 -8.55 -13.04 -22.99
N THR A 93 -7.49 -13.34 -23.74
CA THR A 93 -6.20 -12.63 -23.70
C THR A 93 -6.28 -11.24 -24.29
N GLU A 94 -7.17 -11.04 -25.26
CA GLU A 94 -7.29 -9.77 -25.96
C GLU A 94 -8.72 -9.46 -26.39
N TYR A 95 -8.97 -8.16 -26.56
CA TYR A 95 -10.20 -7.59 -27.07
C TYR A 95 -9.89 -6.35 -27.92
N PHE A 96 -10.77 -6.01 -28.85
CA PHE A 96 -10.66 -4.81 -29.68
C PHE A 96 -11.70 -3.78 -29.24
N LEU A 97 -11.25 -2.55 -29.00
CA LEU A 97 -12.12 -1.42 -28.67
C LEU A 97 -12.74 -0.86 -29.95
N GLN A 98 -14.06 -0.84 -30.01
CA GLN A 98 -14.83 -0.29 -31.11
C GLN A 98 -15.47 1.03 -30.65
N VAL A 99 -15.34 2.08 -31.46
CA VAL A 99 -15.83 3.44 -31.13
C VAL A 99 -16.68 3.96 -32.30
N PRO A 100 -17.97 3.59 -32.37
CA PRO A 100 -18.83 3.97 -33.50
C PRO A 100 -19.08 5.48 -33.60
N THR A 101 -19.18 6.17 -32.47
CA THR A 101 -19.30 7.63 -32.38
C THR A 101 -18.22 8.13 -31.45
N GLY A 102 -17.08 8.53 -32.00
CA GLY A 102 -15.92 8.97 -31.24
C GLY A 102 -15.83 10.49 -31.14
N ILE A 103 -14.61 10.96 -30.91
CA ILE A 103 -14.24 12.39 -31.00
C ILE A 103 -14.45 12.89 -32.44
N ASP A 104 -14.27 12.00 -33.41
CA ASP A 104 -14.63 12.15 -34.80
C ASP A 104 -14.95 10.79 -35.42
N ASP A 105 -15.41 10.80 -36.68
CA ASP A 105 -15.81 9.62 -37.44
C ASP A 105 -14.68 9.08 -38.34
N THR A 106 -13.42 9.37 -38.03
CA THR A 106 -12.26 9.00 -38.86
C THR A 106 -11.53 7.79 -38.29
N ASN A 107 -11.03 6.91 -39.16
CA ASN A 107 -10.17 5.79 -38.79
C ASN A 107 -8.69 6.09 -39.11
N PRO A 108 -7.72 5.76 -38.22
CA PRO A 108 -7.90 5.32 -36.84
C PRO A 108 -8.65 6.36 -36.00
N TYR A 109 -9.46 5.94 -35.02
CA TYR A 109 -10.08 6.91 -34.10
C TYR A 109 -9.01 7.58 -33.22
N ALA A 110 -9.28 8.82 -32.80
CA ALA A 110 -8.35 9.57 -31.96
C ALA A 110 -8.41 9.11 -30.50
N VAL A 111 -7.26 9.05 -29.85
CA VAL A 111 -7.12 8.71 -28.42
C VAL A 111 -6.63 9.91 -27.64
N ILE A 112 -7.24 10.20 -26.50
CA ILE A 112 -6.75 11.19 -25.54
C ILE A 112 -5.62 10.55 -24.75
N CYS A 113 -4.42 11.13 -24.80
CA CYS A 113 -3.21 10.52 -24.24
C CYS A 113 -2.76 11.13 -22.90
N ASN A 114 -3.34 12.28 -22.51
CA ASN A 114 -3.02 12.96 -21.25
C ASN A 114 -4.31 13.33 -20.52
N PHE A 115 -4.26 13.31 -19.19
CA PHE A 115 -5.41 13.64 -18.36
C PHE A 115 -5.87 15.09 -18.54
N GLU A 116 -4.92 16.01 -18.73
CA GLU A 116 -5.18 17.44 -18.92
C GLU A 116 -5.96 17.74 -20.22
N ASP A 117 -5.88 16.84 -21.21
CA ASP A 117 -6.59 16.94 -22.49
C ASP A 117 -8.03 16.37 -22.41
N TRP A 118 -8.38 15.68 -21.32
CA TRP A 118 -9.67 15.05 -21.12
C TRP A 118 -10.71 16.01 -20.53
N LYS A 119 -11.93 15.99 -21.10
CA LYS A 119 -13.08 16.73 -20.58
C LYS A 119 -13.90 15.86 -19.63
N PHE A 120 -14.18 16.38 -18.45
CA PHE A 120 -14.99 15.69 -17.44
C PHE A 120 -16.47 15.60 -17.85
N PRO A 121 -17.11 14.42 -17.80
CA PRO A 121 -18.49 14.23 -18.25
C PRO A 121 -19.51 14.57 -17.14
N HIS A 122 -19.61 15.84 -16.75
CA HIS A 122 -20.41 16.33 -15.60
C HIS A 122 -21.78 15.67 -15.39
N ASN A 123 -22.57 15.48 -16.46
CA ASN A 123 -23.93 14.94 -16.39
C ASN A 123 -24.06 13.57 -17.10
N ASN A 124 -22.93 12.95 -17.45
CA ASN A 124 -22.88 11.71 -18.22
C ASN A 124 -21.87 10.72 -17.62
N ILE A 125 -21.78 10.71 -16.28
CA ILE A 125 -21.06 9.69 -15.53
C ILE A 125 -21.89 8.39 -15.60
N PRO A 126 -21.28 7.21 -15.82
CA PRO A 126 -22.02 5.95 -15.90
C PRO A 126 -22.86 5.69 -14.65
N ALA A 127 -24.02 5.06 -14.83
CA ALA A 127 -25.03 4.88 -13.78
C ALA A 127 -24.51 4.03 -12.60
N GLU A 128 -23.56 3.14 -12.85
CA GLU A 128 -22.92 2.29 -11.85
C GLU A 128 -22.10 3.10 -10.83
N TRP A 129 -21.64 4.30 -11.21
CA TRP A 129 -20.94 5.22 -10.32
C TRP A 129 -21.90 6.09 -9.51
N THR A 130 -23.10 6.39 -10.04
CA THR A 130 -24.08 7.24 -9.35
C THR A 130 -25.04 6.45 -8.46
N ASN A 131 -25.25 5.16 -8.73
CA ASN A 131 -26.10 4.25 -7.95
C ASN A 131 -25.31 3.45 -6.90
N LEU A 132 -24.41 4.12 -6.17
CA LEU A 132 -23.65 3.50 -5.10
C LEU A 132 -24.52 3.27 -3.86
N GLU A 133 -24.42 2.07 -3.27
CA GLU A 133 -25.01 1.75 -1.97
C GLU A 133 -24.24 2.47 -0.86
N SER A 134 -24.96 2.98 0.15
CA SER A 134 -24.33 3.43 1.39
C SER A 134 -23.66 2.25 2.09
N ALA A 135 -22.39 2.41 2.47
CA ALA A 135 -21.72 1.45 3.34
C ALA A 135 -22.43 1.42 4.71
N PRO A 136 -22.54 0.26 5.39
CA PRO A 136 -23.14 0.18 6.72
C PRO A 136 -22.43 1.13 7.69
N LEU A 137 -23.20 2.07 8.25
CA LEU A 137 -22.74 3.09 9.20
C LEU A 137 -22.13 2.41 10.44
N THR A 138 -20.80 2.34 10.50
CA THR A 138 -20.11 2.09 11.77
C THR A 138 -19.96 3.42 12.48
N ALA A 139 -20.41 3.49 13.75
CA ALA A 139 -20.48 4.69 14.59
C ALA A 139 -19.11 5.31 14.95
N VAL A 140 -18.06 5.09 14.15
CA VAL A 140 -16.72 5.61 14.39
C VAL A 140 -16.54 6.90 13.61
N SER A 141 -16.76 8.01 14.32
CA SER A 141 -16.31 9.35 13.94
C SER A 141 -14.79 9.41 13.93
N ALA A 142 -14.16 8.98 12.84
CA ALA A 142 -12.75 9.22 12.64
C ALA A 142 -12.50 9.65 11.19
N SER A 143 -12.39 10.96 10.99
CA SER A 143 -11.99 11.61 9.73
C SER A 143 -10.56 11.25 9.27
N ARG A 144 -9.91 10.28 9.91
CA ARG A 144 -8.49 9.91 9.74
C ARG A 144 -8.28 8.40 9.73
N ILE A 145 -9.29 7.63 9.31
CA ILE A 145 -9.15 6.19 9.10
C ILE A 145 -8.85 5.94 7.62
N CYS A 146 -8.00 4.96 7.36
CA CYS A 146 -7.72 4.48 6.02
C CYS A 146 -8.99 3.94 5.37
N SER A 147 -9.34 4.50 4.22
CA SER A 147 -10.53 4.15 3.44
C SER A 147 -10.57 2.68 2.98
N LEU A 148 -9.43 1.98 2.92
CA LEU A 148 -9.38 0.58 2.47
C LEU A 148 -9.15 -0.42 3.61
N SER A 149 -8.25 -0.12 4.54
CA SER A 149 -7.91 -1.06 5.62
C SER A 149 -8.73 -0.87 6.91
N GLY A 150 -9.40 0.28 7.06
CA GLY A 150 -10.10 0.63 8.29
C GLY A 150 -9.15 1.00 9.46
N SER A 151 -7.85 1.11 9.21
CA SER A 151 -6.84 1.45 10.22
C SER A 151 -6.75 2.96 10.45
N SER A 152 -6.68 3.40 11.70
CA SER A 152 -6.41 4.81 12.06
C SER A 152 -4.91 5.14 12.21
N VAL A 153 -4.02 4.19 11.90
CA VAL A 153 -2.58 4.29 12.16
C VAL A 153 -1.83 4.65 10.87
N SER A 154 -0.95 5.66 10.93
CA SER A 154 -0.09 6.09 9.82
C SER A 154 -0.86 6.43 8.54
N THR A 155 -2.03 7.06 8.70
CA THR A 155 -2.86 7.51 7.60
C THR A 155 -2.50 8.93 7.20
N GLU A 156 -2.42 9.17 5.90
CA GLU A 156 -2.11 10.45 5.29
C GLU A 156 -3.26 10.87 4.36
N PRO A 157 -3.44 12.18 4.12
CA PRO A 157 -4.42 12.68 3.16
C PRO A 157 -4.02 12.24 1.75
N ALA A 158 -4.96 11.60 1.06
CA ALA A 158 -4.86 11.16 -0.32
C ALA A 158 -5.80 12.01 -1.17
N TYR A 159 -5.25 12.78 -2.10
CA TYR A 159 -6.04 13.63 -3.00
C TYR A 159 -6.58 12.77 -4.15
N LEU A 160 -7.90 12.72 -4.31
CA LEU A 160 -8.55 11.93 -5.36
C LEU A 160 -8.22 12.50 -6.75
N VAL A 161 -8.37 13.82 -6.92
CA VAL A 161 -7.77 14.57 -8.01
C VAL A 161 -6.46 15.18 -7.50
N PRO A 162 -5.30 14.82 -8.09
CA PRO A 162 -4.01 15.31 -7.62
C PRO A 162 -3.90 16.84 -7.60
N GLN A 163 -3.19 17.38 -6.61
CA GLN A 163 -3.04 18.85 -6.48
C GLN A 163 -2.27 19.50 -7.62
N ASN A 164 -1.36 18.76 -8.27
CA ASN A 164 -0.65 19.24 -9.46
C ASN A 164 -1.56 19.36 -10.69
N GLN A 165 -2.82 18.90 -10.64
CA GLN A 165 -3.81 18.99 -11.70
C GLN A 165 -4.78 20.18 -11.54
N SER A 166 -4.33 21.25 -10.89
CA SER A 166 -5.15 22.44 -10.59
C SER A 166 -5.73 23.10 -11.85
N ASP A 167 -4.95 23.18 -12.95
CA ASP A 167 -5.43 23.78 -14.21
C ASP A 167 -6.61 22.99 -14.78
N TRP A 168 -6.45 21.66 -14.88
CA TRP A 168 -7.52 20.77 -15.32
C TRP A 168 -8.74 20.85 -14.40
N PHE A 169 -8.53 20.90 -13.08
CA PHE A 169 -9.59 20.98 -12.07
C PHE A 169 -10.46 22.23 -12.27
N HIS A 170 -9.84 23.39 -12.49
CA HIS A 170 -10.56 24.65 -12.74
C HIS A 170 -11.21 24.68 -14.12
N GLN A 171 -10.51 24.19 -15.15
CA GLN A 171 -11.01 24.13 -16.52
C GLN A 171 -12.28 23.27 -16.63
N ASN A 172 -12.31 22.15 -15.91
CA ASN A 172 -13.46 21.26 -15.82
C ASN A 172 -14.40 21.62 -14.68
N ARG A 173 -14.34 22.85 -14.15
CA ARG A 173 -15.27 23.36 -13.12
C ARG A 173 -15.50 22.39 -11.95
N MET A 174 -14.48 21.62 -11.57
CA MET A 174 -14.61 20.57 -10.56
C MET A 174 -14.93 21.14 -9.16
N GLY A 175 -14.70 22.44 -8.96
CA GLY A 175 -15.10 23.16 -7.75
C GLY A 175 -16.61 23.23 -7.51
N ASP A 176 -17.44 23.00 -8.54
CA ASP A 176 -18.90 22.99 -8.41
C ASP A 176 -19.40 21.85 -7.48
N TYR A 177 -18.59 20.79 -7.33
CA TYR A 177 -18.84 19.61 -6.51
C TYR A 177 -18.34 19.73 -5.06
N ILE A 178 -17.72 20.86 -4.69
CA ILE A 178 -17.28 21.08 -3.31
C ILE A 178 -18.49 21.40 -2.42
N ALA A 179 -18.71 20.58 -1.39
CA ALA A 179 -19.81 20.74 -0.45
C ALA A 179 -19.74 22.06 0.36
N ASN A 180 -18.54 22.49 0.73
CA ASN A 180 -18.29 23.66 1.58
C ASN A 180 -17.72 24.83 0.77
N ARG A 181 -18.58 25.56 0.04
CA ARG A 181 -18.20 26.63 -0.90
C ARG A 181 -17.48 27.85 -0.30
N GLY A 182 -17.27 27.90 1.02
CA GLY A 182 -16.64 29.03 1.72
C GLY A 182 -15.15 28.91 2.04
N GLN A 183 -14.54 27.72 1.87
CA GLN A 183 -13.13 27.45 2.18
C GLN A 183 -12.50 26.70 1.00
N ASP A 184 -11.63 27.38 0.22
CA ASP A 184 -10.85 26.82 -0.90
C ASP A 184 -11.67 26.04 -1.97
N SER A 185 -11.90 26.65 -3.13
CA SER A 185 -12.54 25.99 -4.28
C SER A 185 -11.57 25.21 -5.19
N GLY A 186 -10.31 25.07 -4.78
CA GLY A 186 -9.28 24.35 -5.52
C GLY A 186 -9.18 22.85 -5.15
N PRO A 187 -8.23 22.13 -5.77
CA PRO A 187 -8.02 20.70 -5.52
C PRO A 187 -7.55 20.39 -4.09
N GLY A 188 -7.15 21.40 -3.31
CA GLY A 188 -6.78 21.25 -1.89
C GLY A 188 -7.95 21.06 -0.93
N ASN A 189 -9.19 21.22 -1.40
CA ASN A 189 -10.38 21.11 -0.56
C ASN A 189 -10.53 19.71 0.06
N ALA A 190 -11.03 19.66 1.30
CA ALA A 190 -11.28 18.42 2.01
C ALA A 190 -12.27 17.47 1.30
N SER A 191 -13.17 18.00 0.45
CA SER A 191 -14.11 17.19 -0.36
C SER A 191 -13.38 16.32 -1.39
N ASN A 192 -12.18 16.72 -1.82
CA ASN A 192 -11.31 16.00 -2.75
C ASN A 192 -10.28 15.10 -2.03
N THR A 193 -10.44 14.88 -0.73
CA THR A 193 -9.43 14.18 0.10
C THR A 193 -10.02 12.94 0.78
N CYS A 194 -9.44 11.78 0.53
CA CYS A 194 -9.61 10.59 1.37
C CYS A 194 -8.37 10.39 2.26
N HIS A 195 -8.38 9.36 3.11
CA HIS A 195 -7.21 9.03 3.93
C HIS A 195 -6.76 7.61 3.61
N LEU A 196 -5.47 7.43 3.36
CA LEU A 196 -4.88 6.12 3.07
C LEU A 196 -3.66 5.91 3.94
N GLN A 197 -3.32 4.64 4.20
CA GLN A 197 -2.02 4.31 4.78
C GLN A 197 -0.90 4.70 3.81
N SER A 198 0.28 5.05 4.31
CA SER A 198 1.38 5.58 3.48
C SER A 198 1.76 4.66 2.30
N ASP A 199 1.64 3.33 2.45
CA ASP A 199 1.90 2.36 1.38
C ASP A 199 0.80 2.34 0.31
N LEU A 200 -0.47 2.39 0.72
CA LEU A 200 -1.62 2.52 -0.19
C LEU A 200 -1.68 3.89 -0.86
N LEU A 201 -1.26 4.95 -0.16
CA LEU A 201 -1.15 6.29 -0.73
C LEU A 201 -0.10 6.32 -1.84
N ARG A 202 1.06 5.68 -1.63
CA ARG A 202 2.05 5.53 -2.69
C ARG A 202 1.47 4.81 -3.90
N ASP A 203 0.77 3.69 -3.68
CA ASP A 203 0.17 2.92 -4.77
C ASP A 203 -0.89 3.73 -5.53
N LEU A 204 -1.69 4.56 -4.84
CA LEU A 204 -2.64 5.45 -5.49
C LEU A 204 -1.92 6.53 -6.32
N ASN A 205 -0.89 7.17 -5.76
CA ASN A 205 -0.10 8.21 -6.43
C ASN A 205 0.66 7.67 -7.65
N ASP A 206 1.15 6.43 -7.58
CA ASP A 206 1.77 5.70 -8.68
C ASP A 206 0.74 5.20 -9.72
N GLN A 207 -0.55 5.56 -9.57
CA GLN A 207 -1.65 5.13 -10.43
C GLN A 207 -1.79 3.59 -10.51
N ALA A 208 -1.31 2.87 -9.49
CA ALA A 208 -1.29 1.41 -9.48
C ALA A 208 -2.69 0.79 -9.34
N PHE A 209 -3.58 1.48 -8.62
CA PHE A 209 -4.98 1.11 -8.47
C PHE A 209 -5.86 2.37 -8.48
N ALA A 210 -7.16 2.15 -8.67
CA ALA A 210 -8.19 3.16 -8.51
C ALA A 210 -9.38 2.57 -7.74
N LEU A 211 -10.28 3.44 -7.29
CA LEU A 211 -11.56 3.04 -6.70
C LEU A 211 -12.61 2.94 -7.80
N VAL A 212 -13.28 1.80 -7.93
CA VAL A 212 -14.26 1.56 -9.00
C VAL A 212 -15.52 0.89 -8.44
N PRO A 213 -16.71 1.13 -9.02
CA PRO A 213 -17.92 0.42 -8.66
C PRO A 213 -17.87 -1.02 -9.15
N LYS A 214 -18.28 -1.95 -8.28
CA LYS A 214 -18.58 -3.34 -8.63
C LYS A 214 -19.88 -3.76 -7.95
N LYS A 215 -20.65 -4.61 -8.61
CA LYS A 215 -21.91 -5.12 -8.06
C LYS A 215 -21.68 -5.92 -6.78
N SER A 216 -22.41 -5.55 -5.74
CA SER A 216 -22.43 -6.23 -4.45
C SER A 216 -23.30 -7.49 -4.51
N PRO A 217 -23.12 -8.44 -3.58
CA PRO A 217 -24.02 -9.59 -3.44
C PRO A 217 -25.49 -9.19 -3.16
N GLU A 218 -25.71 -7.99 -2.64
CA GLU A 218 -27.03 -7.44 -2.27
C GLU A 218 -27.75 -6.83 -3.48
N GLY A 219 -27.03 -6.57 -4.58
CA GLY A 219 -27.60 -6.25 -5.89
C GLY A 219 -27.30 -4.85 -6.41
N GLY A 220 -26.88 -3.90 -5.57
CA GLY A 220 -26.40 -2.57 -5.98
C GLY A 220 -24.89 -2.51 -6.14
N TYR A 221 -24.31 -1.30 -6.18
CA TYR A 221 -22.89 -1.08 -6.44
C TYR A 221 -22.15 -0.60 -5.19
N ARG A 222 -20.95 -1.16 -4.96
CA ARG A 222 -20.02 -0.68 -3.92
C ARG A 222 -18.68 -0.32 -4.54
N LEU A 223 -18.00 0.68 -3.99
CA LEU A 223 -16.63 0.99 -4.41
C LEU A 223 -15.65 0.00 -3.82
N VAL A 224 -14.76 -0.48 -4.67
CA VAL A 224 -13.63 -1.32 -4.29
C VAL A 224 -12.33 -0.78 -4.85
N ALA A 225 -11.20 -1.13 -4.23
CA ALA A 225 -9.90 -0.95 -4.86
C ALA A 225 -9.74 -1.93 -6.03
N HIS A 226 -9.36 -1.41 -7.20
CA HIS A 226 -9.05 -2.19 -8.39
C HIS A 226 -7.66 -1.86 -8.89
N TYR A 227 -6.73 -2.80 -8.72
CA TYR A 227 -5.37 -2.70 -9.25
C TYR A 227 -5.38 -2.79 -10.78
N LEU A 228 -4.83 -1.76 -11.42
CA LEU A 228 -4.78 -1.57 -12.87
C LEU A 228 -3.40 -1.90 -13.45
N SER A 229 -2.35 -1.72 -12.65
CA SER A 229 -0.98 -1.94 -13.10
C SER A 229 -0.59 -3.42 -13.09
N THR A 230 0.21 -3.80 -14.09
CA THR A 230 0.72 -5.17 -14.30
C THR A 230 2.13 -5.36 -13.74
N SER A 231 2.63 -4.41 -12.95
CA SER A 231 4.01 -4.47 -12.46
C SER A 231 4.22 -5.50 -11.35
N ASP A 232 5.30 -6.27 -11.43
CA ASP A 232 5.58 -7.40 -10.54
C ASP A 232 5.72 -7.00 -9.06
N TYR A 233 6.19 -5.78 -8.78
CA TYR A 233 6.30 -5.26 -7.40
C TYR A 233 4.93 -5.02 -6.75
N LEU A 234 3.85 -5.03 -7.53
CA LEU A 234 2.47 -4.90 -7.09
C LEU A 234 1.76 -6.25 -6.90
N SER A 235 2.43 -7.38 -7.15
CA SER A 235 1.88 -8.72 -6.95
C SER A 235 1.32 -8.92 -5.54
N TYR A 236 2.02 -8.39 -4.54
CA TYR A 236 1.59 -8.45 -3.15
C TYR A 236 0.34 -7.60 -2.85
N PRO A 237 0.39 -6.26 -2.96
CA PRO A 237 -0.72 -5.41 -2.54
C PRO A 237 -1.98 -5.65 -3.38
N SER A 238 -1.83 -5.99 -4.66
CA SER A 238 -2.96 -6.33 -5.52
C SER A 238 -3.69 -7.58 -5.03
N ASN A 239 -2.99 -8.60 -4.54
CA ASN A 239 -3.63 -9.81 -4.02
C ASN A 239 -4.42 -9.58 -2.74
N ILE A 240 -4.10 -8.53 -1.99
CA ILE A 240 -4.73 -8.23 -0.70
C ILE A 240 -5.87 -7.22 -0.87
N PHE A 241 -5.60 -6.16 -1.63
CA PHE A 241 -6.46 -4.99 -1.70
C PHE A 241 -7.31 -4.93 -2.97
N HIS A 242 -7.04 -5.75 -4.00
CA HIS A 242 -7.95 -5.85 -5.13
C HIS A 242 -9.30 -6.42 -4.66
N ASN A 243 -10.39 -5.78 -5.08
CA ASN A 243 -11.75 -6.03 -4.61
C ASN A 243 -11.99 -5.76 -3.11
N GLN A 244 -11.07 -5.08 -2.42
CA GLN A 244 -11.32 -4.62 -1.06
C GLN A 244 -12.31 -3.45 -1.10
N GLU A 245 -13.48 -3.64 -0.47
CA GLU A 245 -14.50 -2.61 -0.30
C GLU A 245 -13.97 -1.41 0.49
N VAL A 246 -14.36 -0.22 0.04
CA VAL A 246 -14.02 1.06 0.67
C VAL A 246 -14.95 1.32 1.86
N TYR A 247 -14.37 1.75 2.98
CA TYR A 247 -15.10 2.20 4.16
C TYR A 247 -15.65 3.62 3.96
N GLN A 248 -16.88 3.86 4.45
CA GLN A 248 -17.51 5.19 4.55
C GLN A 248 -17.67 5.93 3.20
N LEU A 249 -18.30 5.26 2.23
CA LEU A 249 -18.55 5.76 0.87
C LEU A 249 -19.22 7.14 0.82
N GLU A 250 -20.13 7.43 1.75
CA GLU A 250 -20.92 8.67 1.82
C GLU A 250 -20.07 9.95 1.96
N ARG A 251 -18.78 9.81 2.30
CA ARG A 251 -17.86 10.96 2.40
C ARG A 251 -17.29 11.41 1.07
N TYR A 252 -17.38 10.60 0.02
CA TYR A 252 -16.73 10.87 -1.25
C TYR A 252 -17.73 11.38 -2.27
N MET A 253 -17.38 12.48 -2.95
CA MET A 253 -18.12 12.90 -4.13
C MET A 253 -17.74 11.99 -5.30
N VAL A 254 -18.76 11.44 -5.97
CA VAL A 254 -18.59 10.50 -7.09
C VAL A 254 -17.74 11.10 -8.20
N GLU A 255 -17.82 12.41 -8.40
CA GLU A 255 -17.12 13.11 -9.47
C GLU A 255 -15.61 13.12 -9.27
N PHE A 256 -15.15 13.27 -8.03
CA PHE A 256 -13.72 13.17 -7.71
C PHE A 256 -13.23 11.72 -7.79
N LEU A 257 -14.06 10.74 -7.44
CA LEU A 257 -13.73 9.32 -7.58
C LEU A 257 -13.60 8.92 -9.06
N TYR A 258 -14.54 9.36 -9.90
CA TYR A 258 -14.51 9.11 -11.34
C TYR A 258 -13.30 9.78 -11.99
N ALA A 259 -12.99 11.02 -11.61
CA ALA A 259 -11.79 11.72 -12.06
C ALA A 259 -10.50 11.02 -11.61
N CYS A 260 -10.46 10.48 -10.38
CA CYS A 260 -9.33 9.68 -9.89
C CYS A 260 -9.11 8.42 -10.73
N PHE A 261 -10.18 7.71 -11.09
CA PHE A 261 -10.11 6.57 -11.98
C PHE A 261 -9.66 6.94 -13.40
N ALA A 262 -10.15 8.07 -13.93
CA ALA A 262 -9.68 8.59 -15.20
C ALA A 262 -8.18 8.91 -15.16
N TYR A 263 -7.71 9.59 -14.11
CA TYR A 263 -6.30 9.90 -13.92
C TYR A 263 -5.43 8.63 -13.94
N ALA A 264 -5.83 7.59 -13.21
CA ALA A 264 -5.12 6.31 -13.20
C ALA A 264 -5.16 5.60 -14.57
N THR A 265 -6.26 5.74 -15.32
CA THR A 265 -6.41 5.15 -16.66
C THR A 265 -5.40 5.72 -17.65
N PHE A 266 -5.15 7.04 -17.64
CA PHE A 266 -4.14 7.65 -18.52
C PHE A 266 -2.72 7.14 -18.24
N GLY A 267 -2.43 6.72 -17.01
CA GLY A 267 -1.18 6.06 -16.64
C GLY A 267 -0.90 4.77 -17.41
N LEU A 268 -1.94 4.10 -17.92
CA LEU A 268 -1.83 2.82 -18.63
C LEU A 268 -1.44 2.97 -20.10
N LEU A 269 -1.49 4.19 -20.67
CA LEU A 269 -1.27 4.43 -22.10
C LEU A 269 0.20 4.44 -22.53
N GLY A 270 1.15 4.17 -21.61
CA GLY A 270 2.60 4.21 -21.86
C GLY A 270 3.00 3.57 -23.20
N ASN A 271 2.66 2.29 -23.39
CA ASN A 271 3.00 1.54 -24.60
C ASN A 271 2.33 2.09 -25.87
N PHE A 272 1.14 2.65 -25.75
CA PHE A 272 0.43 3.22 -26.91
C PHE A 272 1.17 4.45 -27.44
N MET A 273 1.82 5.23 -26.57
CA MET A 273 2.50 6.48 -26.91
C MET A 273 3.93 6.30 -27.48
N GLU A 274 4.42 5.06 -27.60
CA GLU A 274 5.78 4.75 -28.12
C GLU A 274 5.95 4.98 -29.63
N TYR A 275 4.87 5.32 -30.33
CA TYR A 275 4.87 5.50 -31.78
C TYR A 275 4.08 6.75 -32.16
N GLU A 276 4.07 7.08 -33.45
CA GLU A 276 3.17 8.12 -33.96
C GLU A 276 1.70 7.68 -33.82
N ARG A 277 0.90 8.55 -33.19
CA ARG A 277 -0.51 8.29 -32.91
C ARG A 277 -1.38 9.44 -33.35
N ARG A 278 -2.63 9.09 -33.70
CA ARG A 278 -3.70 10.06 -33.88
C ARG A 278 -4.30 10.34 -32.51
N VAL A 279 -4.16 11.57 -32.06
CA VAL A 279 -4.46 11.96 -30.70
C VAL A 279 -5.43 13.13 -30.69
N ALA A 280 -6.30 13.12 -29.68
CA ALA A 280 -7.16 14.23 -29.38
C ALA A 280 -6.55 15.06 -28.26
N VAL A 281 -6.44 16.37 -28.49
CA VAL A 281 -5.84 17.33 -27.57
C VAL A 281 -6.78 18.49 -27.35
N LEU A 282 -6.67 19.09 -26.17
CA LEU A 282 -7.48 20.22 -25.79
C LEU A 282 -6.73 21.53 -26.06
N GLU A 283 -7.34 22.40 -26.84
CA GLU A 283 -6.73 23.66 -27.28
C GLU A 283 -7.67 24.85 -27.04
N PRO A 284 -7.12 26.05 -26.78
CA PRO A 284 -7.92 27.27 -26.77
C PRO A 284 -8.56 27.47 -28.14
N GLY A 285 -9.86 27.74 -28.14
CA GLY A 285 -10.62 28.02 -29.36
C GLY A 285 -11.87 28.83 -29.03
N LYS A 286 -12.86 28.79 -29.91
CA LYS A 286 -14.13 29.49 -29.72
C LYS A 286 -15.29 28.53 -29.85
N ASP A 287 -16.33 28.73 -29.03
CA ASP A 287 -17.57 27.98 -29.16
C ASP A 287 -18.42 28.50 -30.34
N ALA A 288 -19.59 27.89 -30.56
CA ALA A 288 -20.51 28.29 -31.61
C ALA A 288 -21.02 29.75 -31.48
N SER A 289 -20.91 30.34 -30.27
CA SER A 289 -21.27 31.73 -30.00
C SER A 289 -20.08 32.70 -30.13
N GLY A 290 -18.89 32.21 -30.47
CA GLY A 290 -17.68 33.00 -30.62
C GLY A 290 -16.98 33.34 -29.30
N MET A 291 -17.42 32.73 -28.19
CA MET A 291 -16.81 32.90 -26.87
C MET A 291 -15.60 32.00 -26.72
N ASP A 292 -14.54 32.52 -26.09
CA ASP A 292 -13.32 31.75 -25.86
C ASP A 292 -13.64 30.52 -24.98
N THR A 293 -13.23 29.35 -25.47
CA THR A 293 -13.48 28.06 -24.84
C THR A 293 -12.33 27.11 -25.12
N TRP A 294 -12.45 25.88 -24.63
CA TRP A 294 -11.53 24.80 -24.95
C TRP A 294 -12.15 23.83 -25.94
N VAL A 295 -11.54 23.73 -27.12
CA VAL A 295 -12.00 22.90 -28.23
C VAL A 295 -11.08 21.69 -28.35
N THR A 296 -11.67 20.53 -28.65
CA THR A 296 -10.91 19.31 -28.89
C THR A 296 -10.44 19.31 -30.34
N SER A 297 -9.12 19.35 -30.53
CA SER A 297 -8.47 19.24 -31.83
C SER A 297 -7.89 17.84 -31.99
N VAL A 298 -7.87 17.33 -33.22
CA VAL A 298 -7.27 16.03 -33.53
C VAL A 298 -6.09 16.20 -34.46
N CYS A 299 -4.96 15.60 -34.10
CA CYS A 299 -3.73 15.68 -34.85
C CYS A 299 -2.91 14.38 -34.73
N ARG A 300 -1.84 14.28 -35.54
CA ARG A 300 -0.84 13.23 -35.36
C ARG A 300 0.29 13.76 -34.50
N MET A 301 0.68 12.99 -33.49
CA MET A 301 1.82 13.29 -32.64
C MET A 301 2.75 12.08 -32.57
N ASN A 302 4.05 12.33 -32.73
CA ASN A 302 5.10 11.36 -32.45
C ASN A 302 5.41 11.30 -30.94
N PRO A 303 6.21 10.31 -30.47
CA PRO A 303 6.49 10.14 -29.05
C PRO A 303 7.15 11.36 -28.39
N GLN A 304 8.02 12.07 -29.12
CA GLN A 304 8.68 13.27 -28.62
C GLN A 304 7.68 14.41 -28.41
N GLN A 305 6.79 14.63 -29.38
CA GLN A 305 5.73 15.65 -29.28
C GLN A 305 4.78 15.36 -28.11
N LEU A 306 4.45 14.09 -27.86
CA LEU A 306 3.63 13.69 -26.71
C LEU A 306 4.35 13.95 -25.38
N ALA A 307 5.63 13.59 -25.29
CA ALA A 307 6.45 13.84 -24.11
C ALA A 307 6.62 15.35 -23.84
N ASP A 308 6.93 16.13 -24.86
CA ASP A 308 7.06 17.59 -24.77
C ASP A 308 5.76 18.24 -24.32
N ARG A 309 4.62 17.77 -24.85
CA ARG A 309 3.30 18.25 -24.43
C ARG A 309 3.04 17.94 -22.96
N ARG A 310 3.30 16.71 -22.50
CA ARG A 310 3.14 16.32 -21.09
C ARG A 310 4.00 17.20 -20.18
N ASN A 311 5.28 17.35 -20.50
CA ASN A 311 6.19 18.20 -19.75
C ASN A 311 5.73 19.67 -19.72
N HIS A 312 5.23 20.19 -20.85
CA HIS A 312 4.71 21.55 -20.93
C HIS A 312 3.44 21.74 -20.07
N LEU A 313 2.54 20.76 -20.06
CA LEU A 313 1.32 20.79 -19.24
C LEU A 313 1.65 20.72 -17.75
N GLU A 314 2.54 19.80 -17.34
CA GLU A 314 3.02 19.68 -15.96
C GLU A 314 3.73 20.96 -15.48
N THR A 315 4.58 21.57 -16.32
CA THR A 315 5.32 22.79 -15.96
C THR A 315 4.44 24.04 -15.93
N ARG A 316 3.38 24.13 -16.74
CA ARG A 316 2.36 25.20 -16.61
C ARG A 316 1.69 25.15 -15.24
N SER A 317 1.32 23.95 -14.78
CA SER A 317 0.70 23.76 -13.47
C SER A 317 1.67 24.04 -12.30
N LEU A 318 2.99 23.91 -12.52
CA LEU A 318 4.02 24.30 -11.56
C LEU A 318 4.28 25.83 -11.53
N ARG A 319 4.30 26.52 -12.67
CA ARG A 319 4.61 27.96 -12.74
C ARG A 319 3.54 28.84 -12.08
N LYS A 320 2.27 28.41 -12.07
CA LYS A 320 1.20 29.11 -11.33
C LYS A 320 1.35 29.05 -9.81
N ARG A 321 2.15 28.12 -9.25
CA ARG A 321 2.52 28.15 -7.82
C ARG A 321 3.49 29.27 -7.46
N ASN A 322 4.22 29.81 -8.44
CA ASN A 322 5.31 30.78 -8.22
C ASN A 322 4.99 32.21 -8.69
N LEU A 323 3.74 32.49 -9.07
CA LEU A 323 3.29 33.87 -9.28
C LEU A 323 3.05 34.52 -7.90
N PRO A 324 3.72 35.63 -7.55
CA PRO A 324 3.42 36.34 -6.32
C PRO A 324 1.99 36.87 -6.43
N GLY A 325 1.13 36.46 -5.49
CA GLY A 325 -0.22 36.99 -5.37
C GLY A 325 -0.18 38.51 -5.33
N SER A 326 -0.69 39.14 -6.38
CA SER A 326 -0.88 40.58 -6.42
C SER A 326 -2.19 40.92 -5.73
N GLY A 327 -2.12 41.78 -4.71
CA GLY A 327 -3.23 42.67 -4.32
C GLY A 327 -3.92 42.37 -3.00
N MET A 328 -3.22 42.70 -1.91
CA MET A 328 -3.64 42.94 -0.53
C MET A 328 -5.14 43.22 -0.22
N PHE A 329 -5.56 42.74 0.95
CA PHE A 329 -5.99 43.63 2.05
C PHE A 329 -5.36 43.16 3.37
N THR A 330 -4.28 43.83 3.76
CA THR A 330 -3.90 44.00 5.17
C THR A 330 -4.58 45.27 5.65
N GLU A 331 -5.54 45.15 6.56
CA GLU A 331 -5.81 46.22 7.51
C GLU A 331 -5.80 45.68 8.94
N HIS A 332 -5.02 46.39 9.74
CA HIS A 332 -4.89 46.29 11.17
C HIS A 332 -6.24 46.35 11.88
N LEU A 333 -6.47 45.46 12.84
CA LEU A 333 -7.21 45.85 14.04
C LEU A 333 -6.45 45.38 15.29
N HIS A 334 -6.05 46.39 16.06
CA HIS A 334 -5.66 46.29 17.45
C HIS A 334 -6.66 45.46 18.26
N GLY A 335 -6.13 44.74 19.25
CA GLY A 335 -6.88 43.77 20.03
C GLY A 335 -8.04 44.36 20.83
N THR A 336 -9.01 43.50 21.08
CA THR A 336 -9.70 43.45 22.37
C THR A 336 -9.76 42.02 22.86
N ARG A 337 -9.56 41.92 24.17
CA ARG A 337 -9.37 40.75 25.00
C ARG A 337 -10.74 40.35 25.54
N SER A 338 -11.29 39.20 25.15
CA SER A 338 -12.23 38.44 25.97
C SER A 338 -12.50 37.07 25.37
N ASP A 339 -12.78 36.12 26.27
CA ASP A 339 -13.48 34.85 26.03
C ASP A 339 -12.63 33.70 25.49
N ARG A 340 -11.68 33.28 26.35
CA ARG A 340 -11.10 31.94 26.35
C ARG A 340 -11.40 31.24 27.67
N GLU A 341 -12.66 31.01 27.96
CA GLU A 341 -13.10 30.08 29.01
C GLU A 341 -14.36 29.36 28.55
N SER A 342 -14.21 28.08 28.19
CA SER A 342 -15.15 26.99 28.48
C SER A 342 -14.79 25.76 27.66
N LEU A 343 -14.67 24.61 28.34
CA LEU A 343 -14.42 23.24 27.86
C LEU A 343 -13.07 22.62 28.29
N ALA A 344 -12.73 22.80 29.56
CA ALA A 344 -12.00 21.80 30.33
C ALA A 344 -12.92 21.30 31.45
N ARG A 345 -13.54 20.13 31.28
CA ARG A 345 -13.96 19.21 32.36
C ARG A 345 -14.54 17.91 31.77
N LEU A 346 -14.17 16.80 32.43
CA LEU A 346 -14.53 15.39 32.21
C LEU A 346 -13.66 14.69 31.14
N GLY A 347 -12.69 13.83 31.44
CA GLY A 347 -12.30 13.14 32.68
C GLY A 347 -11.88 11.71 32.33
N ARG A 348 -10.57 11.40 32.37
CA ARG A 348 -10.04 10.02 32.36
C ARG A 348 -9.53 9.69 33.77
N PRO A 349 -9.85 8.52 34.36
CA PRO A 349 -9.31 8.14 35.65
C PRO A 349 -7.92 7.54 35.51
N ILE A 350 -6.99 7.99 36.35
CA ILE A 350 -5.70 7.36 36.64
C ILE A 350 -5.81 6.78 38.05
N ILE A 351 -5.58 5.48 38.19
CA ILE A 351 -5.45 4.80 39.48
C ILE A 351 -4.07 5.12 40.06
N SER A 352 -4.07 5.49 41.34
CA SER A 352 -2.93 5.95 42.14
C SER A 352 -2.00 4.81 42.58
N LEU A 353 -0.72 5.13 42.73
CA LEU A 353 0.13 4.54 43.77
C LEU A 353 0.86 5.67 44.50
N GLN A 354 0.48 5.85 45.76
CA GLN A 354 1.08 6.78 46.71
C GLN A 354 2.38 6.19 47.26
N SER A 355 3.40 7.03 47.46
CA SER A 355 4.20 6.98 48.68
C SER A 355 4.80 8.36 48.96
N ARG A 356 4.29 9.00 50.02
CA ARG A 356 4.88 10.16 50.68
C ARG A 356 5.91 9.67 51.68
N ARG A 357 7.02 10.41 51.84
CA ARG A 357 7.41 10.96 53.15
C ARG A 357 8.42 12.09 52.99
N SER A 358 8.00 13.26 53.45
CA SER A 358 8.78 14.48 53.64
C SER A 358 9.33 14.49 55.06
N LEU A 359 10.59 14.92 55.23
CA LEU A 359 11.16 15.34 56.51
C LEU A 359 11.59 16.80 56.38
N ARG A 360 11.19 17.58 57.39
CA ARG A 360 11.24 19.05 57.50
C ARG A 360 12.66 19.59 57.67
N ALA A 361 12.87 20.82 57.21
CA ALA A 361 13.94 21.71 57.69
C ALA A 361 13.37 22.72 58.72
N PRO A 362 14.23 23.30 59.57
CA PRO A 362 14.05 24.69 59.98
C PRO A 362 15.38 25.48 59.97
N GLY A 363 15.31 26.79 59.70
CA GLY A 363 16.39 27.71 60.07
C GLY A 363 16.67 28.83 59.07
N ASP A 364 15.95 29.93 59.25
CA ASP A 364 16.05 31.24 58.61
C ASP A 364 17.45 31.90 58.73
N ARG A 365 17.91 32.59 57.67
CA ARG A 365 18.80 33.77 57.76
C ARG A 365 18.94 34.53 56.43
N SER A 366 18.35 35.73 56.44
CA SER A 366 18.82 36.99 55.85
C SER A 366 19.08 37.10 54.34
N LEU A 367 18.16 37.81 53.68
CA LEU A 367 18.31 38.45 52.37
C LEU A 367 19.15 39.73 52.47
N GLN A 368 20.18 39.87 51.62
CA GLN A 368 20.56 41.12 50.93
C GLN A 368 21.44 40.80 49.69
N PRO A 369 21.41 41.65 48.65
CA PRO A 369 21.45 41.22 47.25
C PRO A 369 22.82 41.43 46.59
N TRP A 370 23.32 40.43 45.86
CA TRP A 370 24.49 40.57 44.99
C TRP A 370 24.13 40.23 43.54
N SER A 371 24.13 41.32 42.76
CA SER A 371 24.51 41.49 41.35
C SER A 371 24.42 40.31 40.37
N ASN A 372 23.74 40.62 39.25
CA ASN A 372 23.84 40.00 37.94
C ASN A 372 25.25 39.47 37.63
N HIS A 373 25.47 38.17 37.80
CA HIS A 373 26.32 37.38 36.93
C HIS A 373 25.85 35.92 36.94
N SER A 374 25.91 35.30 35.76
CA SER A 374 25.69 33.88 35.51
C SER A 374 24.23 33.44 35.39
N ARG A 375 23.59 33.96 34.35
CA ARG A 375 22.58 33.25 33.57
C ARG A 375 23.29 32.06 32.87
N GLU A 376 23.71 31.05 33.61
CA GLU A 376 24.11 29.78 33.00
C GLU A 376 22.84 29.12 32.47
N GLN A 377 22.70 29.25 31.15
CA GLN A 377 21.82 28.40 30.35
C GLN A 377 22.05 26.96 30.80
N ALA A 378 21.01 26.30 31.32
CA ALA A 378 20.98 24.86 31.36
C ALA A 378 21.13 24.37 29.91
N ARG A 379 22.36 24.07 29.48
CA ARG A 379 22.60 23.38 28.22
C ARG A 379 21.80 22.08 28.29
N SER A 380 20.90 21.89 27.34
CA SER A 380 20.29 20.59 27.09
C SER A 380 21.43 19.62 26.83
N LEU A 381 21.71 18.72 27.78
CA LEU A 381 22.64 17.61 27.60
C LEU A 381 22.25 16.88 26.30
N THR A 382 23.15 16.87 25.33
CA THR A 382 23.03 16.10 24.09
C THR A 382 23.64 14.72 24.30
N PHE A 383 23.33 13.77 23.43
CA PHE A 383 23.90 12.42 23.52
C PHE A 383 25.44 12.43 23.55
N ASN A 384 26.07 13.34 22.82
CA ASN A 384 27.53 13.46 22.75
C ASN A 384 28.15 13.99 24.05
N ASP A 385 27.34 14.60 24.92
CA ASP A 385 27.76 15.06 26.24
C ASP A 385 27.73 13.92 27.28
N LEU A 386 27.18 12.74 26.92
CA LEU A 386 27.22 11.56 27.76
C LEU A 386 28.63 10.92 27.71
N PRO A 387 29.16 10.46 28.87
CA PRO A 387 30.38 9.66 28.91
C PRO A 387 30.31 8.50 27.91
N GLN A 388 31.43 8.18 27.29
CA GLN A 388 31.50 7.16 26.24
C GLN A 388 30.99 5.81 26.74
N GLU A 389 31.22 5.50 28.01
CA GLU A 389 30.77 4.31 28.71
C GLU A 389 29.24 4.27 28.81
N VAL A 390 28.59 5.41 29.09
CA VAL A 390 27.13 5.51 29.16
C VAL A 390 26.52 5.39 27.77
N ARG A 391 27.15 5.98 26.75
CA ARG A 391 26.72 5.81 25.35
C ARG A 391 26.81 4.35 24.92
N HIS A 392 27.91 3.68 25.25
CA HIS A 392 28.09 2.23 25.02
C HIS A 392 27.04 1.41 25.74
N LEU A 393 26.79 1.67 27.02
CA LEU A 393 25.74 0.98 27.77
C LEU A 393 24.35 1.17 27.14
N ILE A 394 24.05 2.36 26.62
CA ILE A 394 22.79 2.63 25.91
C ILE A 394 22.70 1.78 24.64
N TRP A 395 23.76 1.69 23.85
CA TRP A 395 23.79 0.88 22.62
C TRP A 395 23.74 -0.62 22.92
N GLU A 396 24.48 -1.08 23.92
CA GLU A 396 24.49 -2.46 24.38
C GLU A 396 23.13 -2.89 24.95
N ALA A 397 22.43 -1.99 25.65
CA ALA A 397 21.06 -2.23 26.14
C ALA A 397 19.98 -2.18 25.03
N THR A 398 20.34 -1.79 23.81
CA THR A 398 19.41 -1.62 22.68
C THR A 398 19.31 -2.86 21.78
N TRP A 399 20.21 -3.87 21.92
CA TRP A 399 20.14 -5.31 21.51
C TRP A 399 21.53 -5.78 21.01
N ARG A 400 22.18 -6.71 21.72
CA ARG A 400 23.52 -7.24 21.39
C ARG A 400 23.54 -8.43 20.42
N GLU A 401 22.42 -9.13 20.19
CA GLU A 401 22.36 -10.37 19.38
C GLU A 401 21.20 -10.37 18.36
N PRO A 402 21.34 -11.11 17.22
CA PRO A 402 20.24 -11.39 16.30
C PRO A 402 19.02 -11.96 17.02
N ARG A 403 17.82 -11.45 16.72
CA ARG A 403 16.56 -11.95 17.27
C ARG A 403 15.86 -12.85 16.27
N VAL A 404 15.17 -13.86 16.80
CA VAL A 404 14.34 -14.76 16.00
C VAL A 404 12.88 -14.29 16.09
N ILE A 405 12.29 -14.00 14.94
CA ILE A 405 10.89 -13.59 14.81
C ILE A 405 10.09 -14.77 14.28
N GLY A 406 9.10 -15.21 15.04
CA GLY A 406 8.25 -16.33 14.68
C GLY A 406 6.78 -15.95 14.66
N ILE A 407 5.97 -16.91 14.22
CA ILE A 407 4.52 -16.76 14.14
C ILE A 407 3.90 -17.27 15.45
N GLU A 408 3.08 -16.45 16.09
CA GLU A 408 2.24 -16.84 17.21
C GLU A 408 0.92 -17.41 16.69
N THR A 409 0.76 -18.73 16.85
CA THR A 409 -0.49 -19.44 16.61
C THR A 409 -1.18 -19.66 17.95
N PRO A 410 -2.42 -19.16 18.16
CA PRO A 410 -3.17 -19.56 19.34
C PRO A 410 -3.50 -21.05 19.26
N ASP A 411 -3.49 -21.75 20.40
CA ASP A 411 -4.03 -23.11 20.48
C ASP A 411 -5.50 -23.05 20.09
N CYS A 412 -5.83 -23.64 18.94
CA CYS A 412 -7.19 -23.64 18.42
C CYS A 412 -7.84 -24.97 18.76
N ASP A 413 -8.93 -24.92 19.51
CA ASP A 413 -9.89 -26.02 19.55
C ASP A 413 -10.49 -26.14 18.14
N PHE A 414 -10.11 -27.19 17.42
CA PHE A 414 -10.51 -27.49 16.05
C PHE A 414 -12.05 -27.62 15.87
N GLU A 415 -12.83 -27.61 16.95
CA GLU A 415 -14.29 -27.73 16.93
C GLU A 415 -15.03 -26.39 16.79
N SER A 416 -14.40 -25.25 17.05
CA SER A 416 -15.06 -23.95 16.94
C SER A 416 -14.82 -23.31 15.56
N GLN A 417 -15.86 -23.17 14.75
CA GLN A 417 -15.82 -22.45 13.46
C GLN A 417 -15.60 -20.92 13.60
N ASN A 418 -15.25 -20.45 14.81
CA ASN A 418 -14.98 -19.06 15.13
C ASN A 418 -13.47 -18.85 15.21
N PHE A 419 -12.86 -18.41 14.11
CA PHE A 419 -11.45 -18.01 14.11
C PHE A 419 -11.24 -16.80 15.05
N PRO A 420 -10.45 -16.91 16.13
CA PRO A 420 -10.23 -15.80 17.04
C PRO A 420 -9.46 -14.66 16.35
N ALA A 421 -9.78 -13.42 16.71
CA ALA A 421 -9.19 -12.18 16.18
C ALA A 421 -7.68 -11.97 16.47
N ASN A 422 -6.99 -13.01 16.95
CA ASN A 422 -5.57 -13.03 17.34
C ASN A 422 -4.72 -13.98 16.47
N TYR A 423 -5.29 -14.57 15.41
CA TYR A 423 -4.54 -15.38 14.46
C TYR A 423 -3.34 -14.61 13.88
N GLY A 424 -2.20 -15.27 13.64
CA GLY A 424 -1.13 -14.79 12.74
C GLY A 424 -0.34 -13.56 13.20
N LYS A 425 -0.10 -13.41 14.50
CA LYS A 425 0.77 -12.35 15.05
C LYS A 425 2.23 -12.72 14.89
N LEU A 426 3.08 -11.77 14.48
CA LEU A 426 4.52 -11.91 14.58
C LEU A 426 4.96 -11.61 16.02
N LYS A 427 5.78 -12.48 16.58
CA LYS A 427 6.38 -12.30 17.90
C LYS A 427 7.89 -12.53 17.86
N ILE A 428 8.59 -11.81 18.73
CA ILE A 428 9.98 -12.12 19.05
C ILE A 428 9.96 -13.41 19.88
N VAL A 429 10.57 -14.47 19.35
CA VAL A 429 10.63 -15.78 19.98
C VAL A 429 11.79 -15.86 20.98
N GLY A 430 12.86 -15.11 20.73
CA GLY A 430 14.04 -15.03 21.58
C GLY A 430 15.26 -14.51 20.81
N SER A 431 16.45 -14.56 21.43
CA SER A 431 17.72 -14.41 20.74
C SER A 431 18.02 -15.65 19.89
N MET A 432 18.86 -15.50 18.86
CA MET A 432 19.33 -16.62 18.04
C MET A 432 19.98 -17.73 18.89
N THR A 433 20.83 -17.36 19.85
CA THR A 433 21.48 -18.29 20.79
C THR A 433 20.47 -19.08 21.63
N SER A 434 19.45 -18.40 22.16
CA SER A 434 18.39 -19.03 22.96
C SER A 434 17.49 -19.95 22.13
N TRP A 435 17.26 -19.61 20.86
CA TRP A 435 16.40 -20.38 19.98
C TRP A 435 17.10 -21.65 19.47
N LEU A 436 18.38 -21.54 19.13
CA LEU A 436 19.20 -22.68 18.69
C LEU A 436 19.53 -23.66 19.83
N GLY A 437 19.64 -23.17 21.08
CA GLY A 437 19.93 -23.98 22.27
C GLY A 437 18.72 -24.71 22.89
N ARG A 438 17.59 -24.85 22.17
CA ARG A 438 16.36 -25.50 22.66
C ARG A 438 16.48 -27.03 22.74
N ASP A 439 17.31 -27.48 23.68
CA ASP A 439 17.26 -28.80 24.33
C ASP A 439 16.89 -28.65 25.83
N ARG A 440 16.39 -27.48 26.25
CA ARG A 440 15.93 -27.23 27.63
C ARG A 440 14.41 -27.21 27.71
N PRO A 441 13.84 -27.79 28.79
CA PRO A 441 12.39 -27.79 29.04
C PRO A 441 11.87 -26.35 29.07
N GLU A 442 10.67 -26.15 28.54
CA GLU A 442 10.02 -24.85 28.51
C GLU A 442 9.93 -24.31 29.96
N PRO A 443 10.27 -23.03 30.19
CA PRO A 443 10.23 -22.46 31.53
C PRO A 443 8.78 -22.54 32.03
N VAL A 444 8.61 -23.21 33.17
CA VAL A 444 7.33 -23.31 33.88
C VAL A 444 7.26 -22.24 34.97
N ASP A 445 6.07 -21.73 35.25
CA ASP A 445 5.85 -20.83 36.38
C ASP A 445 5.87 -21.58 37.73
N GLU A 446 5.65 -20.86 38.82
CA GLU A 446 5.65 -21.43 40.19
C GLU A 446 4.56 -22.50 40.38
N ASP A 447 3.57 -22.55 39.48
CA ASP A 447 2.46 -23.51 39.49
C ASP A 447 2.68 -24.70 38.53
N GLY A 448 3.81 -24.73 37.80
CA GLY A 448 4.14 -25.80 36.86
C GLY A 448 3.55 -25.63 35.46
N GLU A 449 2.96 -24.47 35.15
CA GLU A 449 2.39 -24.15 33.84
C GLU A 449 3.46 -23.60 32.91
N VAL A 450 3.46 -24.07 31.66
CA VAL A 450 4.41 -23.61 30.63
C VAL A 450 4.21 -22.11 30.41
N ILE A 451 5.27 -21.32 30.62
CA ILE A 451 5.29 -19.89 30.31
C ILE A 451 5.32 -19.73 28.78
N THR A 452 4.16 -19.89 28.14
CA THR A 452 3.96 -19.48 26.76
C THR A 452 3.64 -17.98 26.73
N GLY A 453 4.38 -17.22 25.91
CA GLY A 453 3.86 -15.94 25.41
C GLY A 453 4.26 -14.64 26.12
N ARG A 454 5.21 -14.60 27.06
CA ARG A 454 5.82 -13.31 27.49
C ARG A 454 7.18 -13.10 26.86
N VAL A 455 7.22 -12.24 25.84
CA VAL A 455 8.48 -11.63 25.35
C VAL A 455 9.14 -10.96 26.56
N PRO A 456 10.40 -11.29 26.90
CA PRO A 456 11.11 -10.59 27.97
C PRO A 456 11.05 -9.08 27.70
N LYS A 457 10.68 -8.28 28.71
CA LYS A 457 10.43 -6.83 28.57
C LYS A 457 11.56 -6.08 27.89
N GLU A 458 12.77 -6.61 28.02
CA GLU A 458 13.93 -6.17 27.27
C GLU A 458 13.55 -6.07 25.77
N TYR A 459 13.19 -7.13 25.05
CA TYR A 459 13.08 -7.11 23.58
C TYR A 459 11.94 -6.26 22.95
N GLN A 460 11.01 -5.69 23.73
CA GLN A 460 9.81 -5.02 23.18
C GLN A 460 10.08 -3.64 22.57
N TYR A 461 10.97 -2.83 23.15
CA TYR A 461 11.27 -1.49 22.65
C TYR A 461 12.76 -1.19 22.77
N PRO A 462 13.44 -0.78 21.68
CA PRO A 462 14.83 -0.36 21.75
C PRO A 462 14.95 0.83 22.72
N VAL A 463 15.71 0.66 23.81
CA VAL A 463 15.88 1.67 24.86
C VAL A 463 16.39 2.99 24.28
N ALA A 464 17.24 2.93 23.25
CA ALA A 464 17.71 4.09 22.49
C ALA A 464 16.62 4.99 21.90
N LEU A 465 15.41 4.49 21.65
CA LEU A 465 14.31 5.34 21.14
C LEU A 465 13.78 6.32 22.19
N SER A 466 13.97 6.02 23.46
CA SER A 466 13.40 6.77 24.59
C SER A 466 14.38 7.75 25.24
N ILE A 467 15.65 7.75 24.83
CA ILE A 467 16.71 8.49 25.53
C ILE A 467 16.83 9.93 25.01
N CYS A 468 17.14 10.12 23.73
CA CYS A 468 17.29 11.45 23.14
C CYS A 468 17.09 11.41 21.62
N VAL A 469 17.14 12.57 20.96
CA VAL A 469 16.90 12.68 19.52
C VAL A 469 18.00 11.98 18.72
N GLU A 470 19.26 12.07 19.13
CA GLU A 470 20.40 11.49 18.42
C GLU A 470 20.42 9.96 18.51
N SER A 471 20.21 9.40 19.71
CA SER A 471 20.11 7.94 19.91
C SER A 471 18.91 7.35 19.16
N ARG A 472 17.77 8.05 19.17
CA ARG A 472 16.59 7.69 18.37
C ARG A 472 16.88 7.72 16.88
N THR A 473 17.52 8.79 16.39
CA THR A 473 17.87 8.93 14.97
C THR A 473 18.82 7.82 14.53
N HIS A 474 19.81 7.49 15.37
CA HIS A 474 20.72 6.39 15.11
C HIS A 474 20.00 5.03 15.08
N ALA A 475 19.15 4.74 16.07
CA ALA A 475 18.37 3.51 16.09
C ALA A 475 17.45 3.36 14.86
N LEU A 476 16.78 4.44 14.45
CA LEU A 476 15.90 4.44 13.27
C LEU A 476 16.64 4.29 11.92
N ARG A 477 17.99 4.38 11.89
CA ARG A 477 18.77 4.03 10.68
C ARG A 477 18.94 2.53 10.50
N HIS A 478 18.83 1.75 11.57
CA HIS A 478 19.08 0.31 11.56
C HIS A 478 17.82 -0.52 11.78
N PHE A 479 16.80 0.06 12.41
CA PHE A 479 15.56 -0.62 12.74
C PHE A 479 14.38 0.00 11.97
N THR A 480 13.61 -0.88 11.34
CA THR A 480 12.33 -0.56 10.71
C THR A 480 11.21 -0.96 11.65
N LEU A 481 10.25 -0.07 11.89
CA LEU A 481 9.04 -0.43 12.64
C LEU A 481 8.12 -1.25 11.74
N ILE A 482 7.92 -2.54 12.05
CA ILE A 482 6.91 -3.38 11.42
C ILE A 482 5.59 -3.19 12.19
N ARG A 483 4.59 -2.62 11.53
CA ARG A 483 3.29 -2.28 12.12
C ARG A 483 2.23 -3.30 11.79
N HIS A 484 1.52 -3.76 12.82
CA HIS A 484 0.32 -4.56 12.64
C HIS A 484 -0.90 -3.64 12.40
N HIS A 485 -1.58 -3.82 11.28
CA HIS A 485 -2.55 -2.88 10.70
C HIS A 485 -3.83 -2.75 11.53
N LYS A 486 -4.16 -3.78 12.34
CA LYS A 486 -5.37 -3.82 13.16
C LYS A 486 -5.13 -3.60 14.65
N ARG A 487 -3.91 -3.83 15.14
CA ARG A 487 -3.57 -3.91 16.57
C ARG A 487 -2.17 -3.40 16.81
N ILE A 488 -2.07 -2.17 17.32
CA ILE A 488 -0.77 -1.49 17.47
C ILE A 488 0.16 -2.24 18.42
N GLU A 489 -0.40 -2.95 19.40
CA GLU A 489 0.31 -3.78 20.37
C GLU A 489 1.04 -4.99 19.74
N TYR A 490 0.76 -5.33 18.48
CA TYR A 490 1.45 -6.38 17.72
C TYR A 490 2.51 -5.83 16.76
N SER A 491 2.81 -4.53 16.87
CA SER A 491 3.88 -3.87 16.12
C SER A 491 5.20 -3.99 16.87
N PHE A 492 6.31 -4.10 16.15
CA PHE A 492 7.63 -4.23 16.74
C PHE A 492 8.71 -3.64 15.81
N TYR A 493 9.82 -3.20 16.40
CA TYR A 493 10.99 -2.79 15.63
C TYR A 493 11.75 -4.04 15.16
N PHE A 494 12.06 -4.09 13.87
CA PHE A 494 12.80 -5.15 13.20
C PHE A 494 14.08 -4.59 12.58
N ASN A 495 15.19 -5.31 12.69
CA ASN A 495 16.46 -4.96 12.07
C ASN A 495 16.67 -5.84 10.83
N PRO A 496 16.51 -5.31 9.61
CA PRO A 496 16.66 -6.07 8.37
C PRO A 496 18.00 -6.78 8.21
N THR A 497 19.05 -6.24 8.84
CA THR A 497 20.41 -6.76 8.72
C THR A 497 20.70 -7.86 9.73
N LEU A 498 20.08 -7.83 10.91
CA LEU A 498 20.41 -8.72 12.02
C LEU A 498 19.32 -9.74 12.33
N ASP A 499 18.05 -9.32 12.38
CA ASP A 499 16.97 -10.20 12.81
C ASP A 499 16.65 -11.25 11.74
N VAL A 500 16.16 -12.41 12.20
CA VAL A 500 15.90 -13.56 11.35
C VAL A 500 14.48 -14.06 11.57
N PHE A 501 13.78 -14.36 10.49
CA PHE A 501 12.42 -14.91 10.53
C PHE A 501 12.43 -16.44 10.61
N THR A 502 11.53 -17.04 11.37
CA THR A 502 11.30 -18.49 11.36
C THR A 502 9.83 -18.81 11.13
N PRO A 503 9.50 -19.73 10.21
CA PRO A 503 8.13 -20.15 9.94
C PRO A 503 7.59 -21.17 10.97
N SER A 504 8.40 -21.61 11.94
CA SER A 504 8.09 -22.71 12.86
C SER A 504 7.05 -22.35 13.93
N GLY A 505 5.77 -22.56 13.61
CA GLY A 505 4.68 -22.73 14.58
C GLY A 505 4.23 -24.19 14.57
N ARG A 506 4.10 -24.83 15.73
CA ARG A 506 3.58 -26.21 15.81
C ARG A 506 2.16 -26.21 15.25
N SER A 507 1.93 -26.95 14.16
CA SER A 507 0.62 -27.42 13.73
C SER A 507 -0.38 -26.38 13.16
N ILE A 508 -0.03 -25.61 12.13
CA ILE A 508 -1.06 -25.00 11.25
C ILE A 508 -0.68 -25.09 9.76
N SER A 509 -1.68 -25.38 8.93
CA SER A 509 -1.68 -25.18 7.47
C SER A 509 -1.18 -23.78 7.12
N THR A 510 0.03 -23.71 6.57
CA THR A 510 0.72 -22.46 6.23
C THR A 510 -0.02 -21.68 5.14
N ASP A 511 -0.91 -22.34 4.39
CA ASP A 511 -1.71 -21.76 3.30
C ASP A 511 -2.67 -20.66 3.77
N ASP A 512 -3.16 -20.69 5.02
CA ASP A 512 -4.09 -19.67 5.56
C ASP A 512 -3.38 -18.54 6.32
N ILE A 513 -2.22 -18.83 6.91
CA ILE A 513 -1.47 -17.87 7.73
C ILE A 513 -0.82 -16.80 6.86
N ILE A 514 -0.36 -17.16 5.68
CA ILE A 514 0.43 -16.28 4.82
C ILE A 514 -0.42 -15.14 4.22
N PRO A 515 -1.61 -15.38 3.61
CA PRO A 515 -2.50 -14.30 3.21
C PRO A 515 -2.93 -13.42 4.40
N TYR A 516 -3.07 -14.02 5.59
CA TYR A 516 -3.44 -13.29 6.79
C TYR A 516 -2.31 -12.39 7.29
N MET A 517 -1.09 -12.90 7.48
CA MET A 517 0.08 -12.12 7.87
C MET A 517 0.31 -10.98 6.90
N SER A 518 0.10 -11.28 5.61
CA SER A 518 0.17 -10.28 4.56
C SER A 518 -0.89 -9.19 4.77
N ARG A 519 -2.14 -9.57 5.00
CA ARG A 519 -3.22 -8.62 5.31
C ARG A 519 -2.95 -7.75 6.55
N VAL A 520 -2.25 -8.27 7.57
CA VAL A 520 -2.04 -7.53 8.83
C VAL A 520 -0.69 -6.82 8.95
N TYR A 521 0.35 -7.18 8.18
CA TYR A 521 1.66 -6.51 8.22
C TYR A 521 2.02 -5.80 6.91
N GLY A 522 1.34 -6.10 5.81
CA GLY A 522 1.52 -5.38 4.56
C GLY A 522 2.92 -5.55 3.96
N ARG A 523 3.29 -4.62 3.07
CA ARG A 523 4.61 -4.59 2.41
C ARG A 523 5.78 -4.46 3.38
N GLN A 524 5.54 -4.19 4.66
CA GLN A 524 6.59 -4.11 5.68
C GLN A 524 7.30 -5.46 5.86
N LEU A 525 6.66 -6.57 5.49
CA LEU A 525 7.31 -7.89 5.47
C LEU A 525 8.48 -7.98 4.48
N THR A 526 8.56 -7.10 3.47
CA THR A 526 9.72 -7.04 2.56
C THR A 526 11.00 -6.54 3.25
N SER A 527 10.90 -6.00 4.46
CA SER A 527 12.05 -5.70 5.30
C SER A 527 12.74 -6.96 5.83
N ILE A 528 12.08 -8.12 5.80
CA ILE A 528 12.64 -9.40 6.23
C ILE A 528 13.58 -9.92 5.15
N LYS A 529 14.88 -9.90 5.46
CA LYS A 529 15.95 -10.31 4.53
C LYS A 529 16.49 -11.70 4.78
N LYS A 530 16.30 -12.22 5.99
CA LYS A 530 16.87 -13.50 6.44
C LYS A 530 15.79 -14.39 7.03
N MET A 531 15.80 -15.66 6.65
CA MET A 531 14.94 -16.69 7.21
C MET A 531 15.80 -17.85 7.72
N ILE A 532 15.46 -18.42 8.87
CA ILE A 532 16.03 -19.66 9.39
C ILE A 532 14.95 -20.71 9.52
N THR A 533 15.26 -21.91 9.07
CA THR A 533 14.34 -23.02 9.10
C THR A 533 15.10 -24.33 9.28
N PRO A 534 14.52 -25.34 9.97
CA PRO A 534 15.08 -26.66 9.88
C PRO A 534 15.02 -27.15 8.43
N GLU A 535 16.00 -27.99 8.06
CA GLU A 535 16.10 -28.71 6.80
C GLU A 535 14.78 -29.38 6.45
N ASP A 536 14.18 -29.84 7.52
CA ASP A 536 12.95 -30.53 7.57
C ASP A 536 11.88 -29.72 6.81
N PHE A 537 11.49 -28.52 7.22
CA PHE A 537 10.51 -27.60 6.60
C PHE A 537 10.22 -27.71 5.09
N PHE A 538 11.26 -27.93 4.27
CA PHE A 538 11.17 -28.17 2.83
C PHE A 538 10.61 -29.53 2.40
N TRP A 539 10.19 -30.45 3.27
CA TRP A 539 9.48 -31.66 2.82
C TRP A 539 7.96 -31.51 2.64
N TYR A 540 7.33 -30.45 3.18
CA TYR A 540 5.89 -30.15 3.03
C TYR A 540 5.63 -29.18 1.85
N LEU A 541 6.31 -29.42 0.72
CA LEU A 541 6.53 -28.56 -0.47
C LEU A 541 5.36 -27.86 -1.20
N ARG A 542 4.13 -27.82 -0.67
CA ARG A 542 3.15 -26.81 -1.12
C ARG A 542 3.22 -25.53 -0.30
N THR A 543 3.61 -25.62 0.97
CA THR A 543 3.48 -24.51 1.92
C THR A 543 4.73 -23.63 2.01
N GLY A 544 5.93 -24.22 1.88
CA GLY A 544 7.20 -23.48 1.98
C GLY A 544 7.41 -22.45 0.87
N VAL A 545 6.97 -22.74 -0.36
CA VAL A 545 7.04 -21.80 -1.49
C VAL A 545 6.18 -20.57 -1.22
N GLY A 546 4.96 -20.75 -0.71
CA GLY A 546 4.07 -19.62 -0.39
C GLY A 546 4.66 -18.65 0.63
N VAL A 547 5.41 -19.16 1.62
CA VAL A 547 6.08 -18.31 2.64
C VAL A 547 7.17 -17.49 1.97
N ILE A 548 8.01 -18.13 1.16
CA ILE A 548 9.10 -17.48 0.43
C ILE A 548 8.56 -16.39 -0.51
N CYS A 549 7.51 -16.70 -1.29
CA CYS A 549 6.87 -15.75 -2.20
C CYS A 549 6.30 -14.52 -1.47
N SER A 550 5.87 -14.68 -0.21
CA SER A 550 5.26 -13.61 0.58
C SER A 550 6.29 -12.75 1.31
N LEU A 551 7.52 -13.27 1.46
CA LEU A 551 8.69 -12.54 1.93
C LEU A 551 9.52 -12.07 0.73
N SER A 552 8.95 -11.27 -0.16
CA SER A 552 9.60 -10.86 -1.42
C SER A 552 10.91 -10.06 -1.25
N GLY A 553 11.29 -9.73 -0.02
CA GLY A 553 12.57 -9.12 0.31
C GLY A 553 13.66 -10.11 0.73
N LEU A 554 13.36 -11.40 0.79
CA LEU A 554 14.24 -12.44 1.31
C LEU A 554 15.50 -12.59 0.43
N GLU A 555 16.66 -12.48 1.06
CA GLU A 555 17.97 -12.58 0.40
C GLU A 555 18.73 -13.84 0.83
N VAL A 556 18.53 -14.28 2.07
CA VAL A 556 19.26 -15.41 2.65
C VAL A 556 18.30 -16.38 3.34
N ILE A 557 18.42 -17.67 2.99
CA ILE A 557 17.78 -18.77 3.70
C ILE A 557 18.86 -19.58 4.44
N GLN A 558 18.73 -19.66 5.76
CA GLN A 558 19.57 -20.46 6.63
C GLN A 558 18.87 -21.78 6.95
N ILE A 559 19.57 -22.88 6.68
CA ILE A 559 19.06 -24.24 6.86
C ILE A 559 19.80 -24.88 8.03
N LEU A 560 19.03 -25.31 9.02
CA LEU A 560 19.53 -26.14 10.13
C LEU A 560 19.40 -27.61 9.77
N PRO A 561 20.50 -28.36 9.63
CA PRO A 561 20.43 -29.75 9.23
C PRO A 561 19.83 -30.62 10.34
N GLU A 562 19.08 -31.66 9.96
CA GLU A 562 18.61 -32.68 10.92
C GLU A 562 19.78 -33.48 11.49
N ASP A 563 20.77 -33.78 10.65
CA ASP A 563 22.00 -34.46 11.02
C ASP A 563 23.15 -33.43 11.10
N PRO A 564 23.76 -33.20 12.28
CA PRO A 564 24.89 -32.28 12.44
C PRO A 564 26.10 -32.58 11.56
N SER A 565 26.21 -33.81 11.05
CA SER A 565 27.28 -34.22 10.12
C SER A 565 26.99 -33.86 8.66
N THR A 566 25.79 -33.32 8.35
CA THR A 566 25.38 -32.92 7.01
C THR A 566 26.38 -31.93 6.43
N THR A 567 26.91 -32.26 5.26
CA THR A 567 27.83 -31.38 4.54
C THR A 567 27.10 -30.48 3.57
N ILE A 568 27.73 -29.36 3.17
CA ILE A 568 27.19 -28.51 2.12
C ILE A 568 26.99 -29.26 0.79
N THR A 569 27.83 -30.25 0.51
CA THR A 569 27.71 -31.07 -0.71
C THR A 569 26.42 -31.91 -0.69
N GLU A 570 26.03 -32.42 0.47
CA GLU A 570 24.76 -33.13 0.64
C GLU A 570 23.56 -32.19 0.55
N LEU A 571 23.69 -30.99 1.11
CA LEU A 571 22.68 -29.94 0.95
C LEU A 571 22.49 -29.54 -0.52
N ILE A 572 23.57 -29.36 -1.28
CA ILE A 572 23.51 -29.07 -2.73
C ILE A 572 22.75 -30.18 -3.47
N LYS A 573 23.03 -31.45 -3.18
CA LYS A 573 22.31 -32.59 -3.78
C LYS A 573 20.82 -32.57 -3.44
N LYS A 574 20.47 -32.20 -2.20
CA LYS A 574 19.07 -32.07 -1.75
C LYS A 574 18.38 -30.91 -2.47
N ILE A 575 19.02 -29.73 -2.57
CA ILE A 575 18.51 -28.56 -3.30
C ILE A 575 18.35 -28.84 -4.80
N GLN A 576 19.30 -29.49 -5.44
CA GLN A 576 19.20 -29.88 -6.86
C GLN A 576 18.02 -30.82 -7.12
N LYS A 577 17.69 -31.70 -6.15
CA LYS A 577 16.48 -32.53 -6.20
C LYS A 577 15.20 -31.69 -6.01
N TRP A 578 15.27 -30.56 -5.32
CA TRP A 578 14.16 -29.62 -5.14
C TRP A 578 13.98 -28.67 -6.34
N ASN A 579 15.04 -28.40 -7.11
CA ASN A 579 15.13 -27.40 -8.18
C ASN A 579 13.97 -27.42 -9.22
N PRO A 580 13.49 -28.59 -9.72
CA PRO A 580 12.39 -28.63 -10.69
C PRO A 580 11.04 -28.09 -10.15
N ARG A 581 10.90 -27.95 -8.82
CA ARG A 581 9.71 -27.37 -8.18
C ARG A 581 9.82 -25.85 -8.00
N PHE A 582 11.02 -25.29 -8.04
CA PHE A 582 11.31 -23.85 -7.97
C PHE A 582 11.40 -23.19 -9.35
N GLU A 583 11.65 -23.94 -10.43
CA GLU A 583 11.73 -23.47 -11.83
C GLU A 583 10.53 -22.65 -12.35
N LYS A 584 9.37 -22.67 -11.67
CA LYS A 584 8.18 -21.92 -12.09
C LYS A 584 7.98 -20.56 -11.42
N ASP A 585 8.79 -20.19 -10.42
CA ASP A 585 8.72 -18.88 -9.77
C ASP A 585 10.04 -18.13 -9.96
N ASN A 586 10.03 -17.04 -10.72
CA ASN A 586 11.22 -16.22 -11.03
C ASN A 586 11.68 -15.34 -9.85
N ARG A 587 11.09 -15.48 -8.65
CA ARG A 587 11.47 -14.73 -7.45
C ARG A 587 12.41 -15.57 -6.58
N TRP A 588 13.70 -15.54 -6.92
CA TRP A 588 14.73 -16.29 -6.21
C TRP A 588 15.36 -15.44 -5.10
N PHE A 589 15.51 -16.02 -3.91
CA PHE A 589 16.47 -15.53 -2.92
C PHE A 589 17.87 -15.78 -3.47
N SER A 590 18.84 -14.92 -3.11
CA SER A 590 20.17 -14.98 -3.71
C SER A 590 21.06 -16.05 -3.08
N ARG A 591 20.84 -16.41 -1.80
CA ARG A 591 21.77 -17.27 -1.05
C ARG A 591 21.08 -18.28 -0.14
N ILE A 592 21.60 -19.50 -0.12
CA ILE A 592 21.28 -20.54 0.87
C ILE A 592 22.53 -20.80 1.72
N GLN A 593 22.36 -20.83 3.03
CA GLN A 593 23.43 -21.09 3.99
C GLN A 593 23.09 -22.32 4.83
N LEU A 594 24.04 -23.24 4.95
CA LEU A 594 23.98 -24.30 5.95
C LEU A 594 24.52 -23.72 7.26
N VAL A 595 23.75 -23.82 8.34
CA VAL A 595 24.14 -23.31 9.67
C VAL A 595 24.12 -24.43 10.70
N ASP A 596 25.04 -24.38 11.67
CA ASP A 596 25.02 -25.28 12.82
C ASP A 596 24.15 -24.74 13.98
N TYR A 597 24.01 -25.55 15.03
CA TYR A 597 23.28 -25.17 16.25
C TYR A 597 23.97 -24.09 17.10
N SER A 598 25.14 -23.59 16.67
CA SER A 598 25.76 -22.38 17.23
C SER A 598 25.46 -21.13 16.39
N GLY A 599 24.78 -21.30 15.26
CA GLY A 599 24.46 -20.24 14.30
C GLY A 599 25.61 -19.93 13.35
N ARG A 600 26.66 -20.75 13.34
CA ARG A 600 27.80 -20.60 12.46
C ARG A 600 27.46 -21.15 11.08
N VAL A 601 27.75 -20.36 10.04
CA VAL A 601 27.63 -20.81 8.66
C VAL A 601 28.71 -21.86 8.37
N LEU A 602 28.27 -23.08 8.09
CA LEU A 602 29.12 -24.22 7.69
C LEU A 602 29.45 -24.19 6.19
N GLY A 603 28.59 -23.53 5.41
CA GLY A 603 28.85 -23.22 4.01
C GLY A 603 27.69 -22.47 3.37
N GLU A 604 27.91 -21.96 2.16
CA GLU A 604 26.91 -21.22 1.39
C GLU A 604 26.86 -21.61 -0.09
N ILE A 605 25.68 -21.39 -0.68
CA ILE A 605 25.39 -21.58 -2.09
C ILE A 605 24.77 -20.28 -2.57
N GLU A 606 25.39 -19.68 -3.59
CA GLU A 606 24.81 -18.56 -4.32
C GLU A 606 24.01 -19.11 -5.50
N MET A 607 22.76 -18.69 -5.61
CA MET A 607 21.87 -19.11 -6.69
C MET A 607 22.00 -18.10 -7.82
N GLU A 608 22.46 -18.52 -8.99
CA GLU A 608 22.49 -17.61 -10.15
C GLU A 608 21.06 -17.28 -10.60
N PRO A 609 20.75 -16.00 -10.84
CA PRO A 609 19.46 -15.64 -11.42
C PRO A 609 19.35 -16.23 -12.83
N HIS A 610 18.34 -17.07 -13.08
CA HIS A 610 18.03 -17.52 -14.43
C HIS A 610 17.58 -16.32 -15.28
N ASN A 611 18.31 -16.05 -16.35
CA ASN A 611 17.99 -15.06 -17.39
C ASN A 611 16.72 -15.46 -18.18
#